data_AF-A0A969QGD1-F1
#
_entry.id   AF-A0A969QGD1-F1
#
_cell.length_a   1.000
_cell.length_b   1.000
_cell.length_c   1.000
_cell.angle_alpha   90.00
_cell.angle_beta   90.00
_cell.angle_gamma   90.00
#
_symmetry.space_group_name_H-M   'P 1'
#
loop_
_entity.id
_entity.type
_entity.pdbx_description
1 polymer ?
#
loop_
_entity_poly.entity_id
_entity_poly.type
_entity_poly.pdbx_seq_one_letter_code
_entity_poly.pdbx_strand_id
1 'polypeptide(L)' 'MLPEYDADVLFLMTEHLTADFKASNPESLSFLKRPIWSQLKAVQNNQVYKVNWTVGGVIGANRIIDDLSKYLVKKGSQE' A
#
# COMPACT_ATOMS: atom_id res chain seq x y z
N MET A 1 16.03 -7.58 -2.50
CA MET A 1 14.73 -8.22 -2.87
C MET A 1 13.69 -7.93 -1.79
N LEU A 2 12.38 -8.12 -2.03
CA LEU A 2 11.28 -7.79 -1.08
C LEU A 2 11.50 -8.15 0.42
N PRO A 3 12.20 -9.23 0.81
CA PRO A 3 12.48 -9.54 2.23
C PRO A 3 13.39 -8.52 2.93
N GLU A 4 14.23 -7.81 2.19
CA GLU A 4 15.04 -6.70 2.73
C GLU A 4 14.17 -5.50 3.15
N TYR A 5 12.92 -5.48 2.67
CA TYR A 5 11.92 -4.43 2.93
C TYR A 5 10.70 -5.01 3.66
N ASP A 6 10.89 -6.05 4.49
CA ASP A 6 9.83 -6.65 5.31
C ASP A 6 9.31 -5.64 6.35
N ALA A 7 8.25 -4.94 5.97
CA ALA A 7 7.61 -3.90 6.75
C ALA A 7 6.41 -4.45 7.55
N ASP A 8 6.06 -3.77 8.64
CA ASP A 8 4.87 -4.10 9.43
C ASP A 8 3.57 -3.69 8.73
N VAL A 9 3.61 -2.67 7.87
CA VAL A 9 2.47 -2.13 7.10
C VAL A 9 2.91 -1.81 5.66
N LEU A 10 2.07 -2.12 4.68
CA LEU A 10 2.31 -1.81 3.26
C LEU A 10 1.17 -0.96 2.67
N PHE A 11 1.55 0.11 1.98
CA PHE A 11 0.63 0.94 1.20
C PHE A 11 0.82 0.69 -0.31
N LEU A 12 -0.23 0.27 -1.00
CA LEU A 12 -0.22 -0.02 -2.43
C LEU A 12 -0.88 1.11 -3.22
N MET A 13 -0.09 1.83 -4.01
CA MET A 13 -0.57 2.83 -4.96
C MET A 13 -0.72 2.20 -6.34
N THR A 14 -1.95 1.80 -6.69
CA THR A 14 -2.23 1.19 -8.01
C THR A 14 -2.91 2.14 -8.99
N GLU A 15 -3.20 3.37 -8.56
CA GLU A 15 -4.00 4.35 -9.31
C GLU A 15 -3.30 4.83 -10.59
N HIS A 16 -1.97 4.77 -10.62
CA HIS A 16 -1.16 5.05 -11.82
C HIS A 16 -1.15 3.89 -12.82
N LEU A 17 -1.68 2.71 -12.46
CA LEU A 17 -1.73 1.55 -13.34
C LEU A 17 -2.96 1.63 -14.25
N THR A 18 -2.89 2.48 -15.28
CA THR A 18 -3.90 2.56 -16.34
C THR A 18 -4.00 1.25 -17.13
N ALA A 19 -5.07 1.09 -17.92
CA ALA A 19 -5.20 -0.07 -18.81
C ALA A 19 -4.02 -0.17 -19.78
N ASP A 20 -3.61 0.94 -20.38
CA ASP A 20 -2.47 1.02 -21.32
C ASP A 20 -1.13 0.70 -20.62
N PHE A 21 -0.94 1.20 -19.39
CA PHE A 21 0.24 0.87 -18.60
C PHE A 21 0.27 -0.63 -18.27
N LYS A 22 -0.86 -1.23 -17.86
CA LYS A 22 -0.92 -2.67 -17.58
C LYS A 22 -0.69 -3.51 -18.84
N ALA A 23 -1.20 -3.07 -19.99
CA ALA A 23 -0.97 -3.74 -21.27
C ALA A 23 0.51 -3.68 -21.69
N SER A 24 1.18 -2.55 -21.44
CA SER A 24 2.60 -2.36 -21.72
C SER A 24 3.52 -2.98 -20.66
N ASN A 25 3.00 -3.21 -19.45
CA ASN A 25 3.73 -3.71 -18.29
C ASN A 25 2.95 -4.84 -17.59
N PRO A 26 2.81 -6.02 -18.23
CA PRO A 26 2.02 -7.13 -17.68
C PRO A 26 2.55 -7.64 -16.32
N GLU A 27 3.84 -7.42 -16.05
CA GLU A 27 4.51 -7.80 -14.80
C GLU A 27 4.34 -6.79 -13.66
N SER A 28 3.68 -5.64 -13.88
CA SER A 28 3.59 -4.53 -12.91
C SER A 28 3.01 -4.93 -11.55
N LEU A 29 2.22 -6.00 -11.48
CA LEU A 29 1.67 -6.56 -10.24
C LEU A 29 2.03 -8.04 -10.05
N SER A 30 2.99 -8.59 -10.81
CA SER A 30 3.31 -10.03 -10.72
C SER A 30 3.95 -10.41 -9.39
N PHE A 31 4.54 -9.45 -8.68
CA PHE A 31 5.07 -9.65 -7.33
C PHE A 31 4.00 -10.14 -6.34
N LEU A 32 2.71 -9.78 -6.53
CA LEU A 32 1.59 -10.26 -5.70
C LEU A 32 1.37 -11.77 -5.80
N LYS A 33 1.83 -12.40 -6.89
CA LYS A 33 1.70 -13.85 -7.13
C LYS A 33 2.94 -14.63 -6.67
N ARG A 34 4.02 -13.95 -6.27
CA ARG A 34 5.27 -14.61 -5.87
C ARG A 34 5.15 -15.15 -4.44
N PRO A 35 5.75 -16.32 -4.11
CA PRO A 35 5.70 -16.89 -2.75
C PRO A 35 6.20 -15.94 -1.66
N ILE A 36 7.11 -15.04 -2.02
CA ILE A 36 7.67 -14.03 -1.12
C ILE A 36 6.63 -13.04 -0.60
N TRP A 37 5.55 -12.79 -1.36
CA TRP A 37 4.47 -11.89 -0.96
C TRP A 37 3.71 -12.43 0.24
N SER A 38 3.34 -13.72 0.24
CA SER A 38 2.65 -14.34 1.38
C SER A 38 3.54 -14.52 2.61
N GLN A 39 4.85 -14.31 2.48
CA GLN A 39 5.81 -14.38 3.57
C GLN A 39 6.03 -13.04 4.28
N LEU A 40 5.56 -11.92 3.73
CA LEU A 40 5.74 -10.60 4.34
C LEU A 40 4.87 -10.46 5.60
N LYS A 41 5.42 -9.84 6.65
CA LYS A 41 4.69 -9.61 7.91
C LYS A 41 3.41 -8.82 7.70
N ALA A 42 3.47 -7.74 6.92
CA ALA A 42 2.30 -6.93 6.60
C ALA A 42 1.18 -7.75 5.93
N VAL A 43 1.53 -8.71 5.07
CA VAL A 43 0.54 -9.58 4.39
C VAL A 43 -0.07 -10.57 5.38
N GLN A 44 0.77 -11.20 6.21
CA GLN A 44 0.31 -12.16 7.23
C GLN A 44 -0.58 -11.51 8.30
N ASN A 45 -0.30 -10.24 8.63
CA ASN A 45 -1.01 -9.48 9.65
C ASN A 45 -2.20 -8.66 9.11
N ASN A 46 -2.58 -8.84 7.84
CA ASN A 46 -3.63 -8.06 7.17
C ASN A 46 -3.42 -6.53 7.24
N GLN A 47 -2.17 -6.09 7.16
CA GLN A 47 -1.72 -4.69 7.20
C GLN A 47 -1.31 -4.19 5.80
N VAL A 48 -2.10 -4.54 4.78
CA VAL A 48 -1.88 -4.07 3.39
C VAL A 48 -3.05 -3.21 2.96
N TYR A 49 -2.77 -1.95 2.63
CA TYR A 49 -3.80 -0.95 2.33
C TYR A 49 -3.61 -0.37 0.94
N LYS A 50 -4.63 -0.45 0.10
CA LYS A 50 -4.67 0.28 -1.16
C LYS A 50 -4.99 1.75 -0.89
N VAL A 51 -4.17 2.66 -1.42
CA VAL A 51 -4.30 4.11 -1.20
C VAL A 51 -4.23 4.89 -2.51
N ASN A 52 -4.87 6.06 -2.53
CA ASN A 52 -4.81 7.01 -3.64
C ASN A 52 -4.15 8.33 -3.20
N TRP A 53 -2.82 8.37 -3.31
CA TRP A 53 -2.00 9.54 -3.01
C TRP A 53 -1.51 10.25 -4.29
N THR A 54 -2.29 10.18 -5.37
CA THR A 54 -1.94 10.78 -6.66
C THR A 54 -2.12 12.30 -6.70
N VAL A 55 -2.88 12.86 -5.76
CA VAL A 55 -3.13 14.29 -5.65
C VAL A 55 -1.92 14.95 -4.99
N GLY A 56 -1.35 15.96 -5.63
CA GLY A 56 -0.23 16.74 -5.09
C GLY A 56 -0.68 17.92 -4.22
N GLY A 57 0.31 18.64 -3.68
CA GLY A 57 0.09 19.85 -2.89
C GLY A 57 -0.53 19.59 -1.50
N VAL A 58 -1.07 20.64 -0.89
CA VAL A 58 -1.59 20.60 0.49
C VAL A 58 -2.74 19.60 0.64
N ILE A 59 -3.61 19.49 -0.37
CA ILE A 59 -4.71 18.51 -0.38
C ILE A 59 -4.18 17.08 -0.34
N GLY A 60 -3.15 16.79 -1.15
CA GLY A 60 -2.46 15.52 -1.16
C GLY A 60 -1.84 15.16 0.17
N ALA A 61 -1.09 16.12 0.75
CA ALA A 61 -0.45 15.95 2.05
C ALA A 61 -1.46 15.63 3.17
N ASN A 62 -2.58 16.36 3.21
CA ASN A 62 -3.64 16.10 4.20
C ASN A 62 -4.26 14.70 4.02
N ARG A 63 -4.49 14.26 2.79
CA ARG A 63 -5.00 12.91 2.52
C ARG A 63 -4.04 11.82 2.99
N ILE A 64 -2.73 11.99 2.78
CA ILE A 64 -1.73 11.04 3.29
C ILE A 64 -1.81 10.99 4.82
N ILE A 65 -1.89 12.14 5.50
CA ILE A 65 -1.99 12.21 6.96
C ILE A 65 -3.28 11.53 7.46
N ASP A 66 -4.42 11.73 6.78
CA ASP A 66 -5.69 11.09 7.11
C ASP A 66 -5.60 9.56 7.00
N ASP A 67 -5.01 9.05 5.92
CA ASP A 67 -4.81 7.61 5.72
C ASP A 67 -3.85 7.03 6.76
N LEU A 68 -2.73 7.70 7.04
CA LEU A 68 -1.80 7.27 8.09
C LEU A 68 -2.49 7.23 9.45
N SER A 69 -3.29 8.25 9.78
CA SER A 69 -4.06 8.30 11.02
C SER A 69 -5.09 7.16 11.09
N LYS A 70 -5.79 6.89 10.00
CA LYS A 70 -6.81 5.84 9.92
C LYS A 70 -6.23 4.43 10.07
N TYR A 71 -5.08 4.17 9.47
CA TYR A 71 -4.53 2.81 9.36
C TYR A 71 -3.47 2.50 10.44
N LEU A 72 -2.72 3.50 10.90
CA LEU A 72 -1.64 3.28 11.87
C LEU A 72 -2.05 3.60 13.31
N VAL A 73 -3.01 4.52 13.49
CA VAL A 73 -3.50 4.85 14.83
C VAL A 73 -4.72 3.96 15.10
N LYS A 74 -4.55 2.95 15.94
CA LYS A 74 -5.72 2.31 16.57
C LYS A 74 -6.51 3.43 17.25
N LYS A 75 -7.81 3.53 16.96
CA LYS A 75 -8.72 4.26 17.86
C LYS A 75 -8.49 3.62 19.23
N GLY A 76 -7.78 4.33 20.11
CA GLY A 76 -7.76 3.97 21.52
C GLY A 76 -9.21 3.82 21.92
N SER A 77 -9.54 2.66 22.50
CA SER A 77 -10.75 2.51 23.28
C SER A 77 -10.88 3.77 24.13
N GLN A 78 -11.88 4.59 23.83
CA GLN A 78 -12.27 5.66 24.73
C GLN A 78 -12.81 4.94 25.95
N GLU A 79 -11.94 4.72 26.94
CA GLU A 79 -12.32 4.40 28.32
C GLU A 79 -12.87 5.65 29.01
#